data_AF-A0A959B2D4-F1
#
_entry.id   AF-A0A959B2D4-F1
#
_cell.length_a   1.000
_cell.length_b   1.000
_cell.length_c   1.000
_cell.angle_alpha   90.00
_cell.angle_beta   90.00
_cell.angle_gamma   90.00
#
_symmetry.space_group_name_H-M   'P 1'
#
loop_
_entity.id
_entity.type
_entity.pdbx_description
1 polymer ?
#
loop_
_entity_poly.entity_id
_entity_poly.type
_entity_poly.pdbx_seq_one_letter_code
_entity_poly.pdbx_strand_id
1 'polypeptide(L)'
;DARRDTSGRYISNSDIIKWINAIDAQHILLVIDSCFSGSLVVHKRSGVMDEHYRSRRIISSGRLESVSDGAPGQNSPFAEGVITYLKKNTKQSLNTTELVQLVKEYVAGKANQSPVEGRVQNSADENGEFVFHLKVNEADFWKNVVDADSVKAYQNYLAYYPDGRYATQAERRLDALKEDSFWENAKAKDSELAYENYLKKYAGVGKYLEEAKQRMDALHARQMERRKVLEDLGKKDAEREDILRQFQSRINQAETLFQEKKLEPARELYRESLQYFMEGFAPAYDYIEQQINFCTNGITFLQYYENGSQAMERGNYRLAMQYFNEALKTGDDPRVEDLIKVCRQRLNRPAPEPNPSAASPVVPTPAVQQPRRAAPPKPQKKRSNTWLFLLIGFVVIASVGIVLMNEAGLFSQGGSYEPFSSPEYSTYPEEGMQEEGAGYSEEPEPAAPAPSSYQSLIIGSWRVTDVQSNGVSFRQMGIEYQNMLDLLNYVYSFSSNGNLTVTGNLNQVEYHTYYIEGDAIYTQGAYYSQGLINELSQSRMRITFSMQDAYGNPFPMTLVFARS
;
A
#
# COMPACT_ATOMS: atom_id res chain seq x y z
N ASP A 1 14.96 -39.58 -69.22
CA ASP A 1 15.17 -38.13 -69.07
C ASP A 1 14.12 -37.34 -69.87
N ALA A 2 14.00 -36.05 -69.59
CA ALA A 2 13.17 -35.13 -70.38
C ALA A 2 13.84 -34.79 -71.73
N ARG A 3 13.03 -34.46 -72.75
CA ARG A 3 13.52 -34.02 -74.06
C ARG A 3 13.67 -32.50 -74.06
N ARG A 4 14.70 -32.00 -74.78
CA ARG A 4 15.06 -30.56 -74.85
C ARG A 4 13.94 -29.63 -75.34
N ASP A 5 12.88 -30.18 -75.92
CA ASP A 5 11.72 -29.49 -76.48
C ASP A 5 10.62 -29.18 -75.45
N THR A 6 10.60 -29.85 -74.30
CA THR A 6 9.47 -29.84 -73.37
C THR A 6 9.76 -29.03 -72.10
N SER A 7 9.83 -27.71 -72.25
CA SER A 7 10.13 -26.74 -71.17
C SER A 7 9.30 -26.95 -69.88
N GLY A 8 8.01 -27.27 -70.00
CA GLY A 8 7.12 -27.60 -68.89
C GLY A 8 7.40 -28.91 -68.15
N ARG A 9 8.55 -29.57 -68.40
CA ARG A 9 9.07 -30.74 -67.65
C ARG A 9 10.35 -30.44 -66.87
N TYR A 10 10.78 -29.19 -66.83
CA TYR A 10 11.96 -28.74 -66.10
C TYR A 10 11.54 -27.80 -64.97
N ILE A 11 12.32 -27.79 -63.89
CA ILE A 11 12.23 -26.78 -62.83
C ILE A 11 13.44 -25.86 -63.03
N SER A 12 13.24 -24.54 -63.08
CA SER A 12 14.36 -23.60 -63.25
C SER A 12 15.03 -23.27 -61.90
N ASN A 13 16.33 -22.94 -61.95
CA ASN A 13 17.06 -22.44 -60.77
C ASN A 13 16.37 -21.19 -60.16
N SER A 14 15.78 -20.34 -61.01
CA SER A 14 14.97 -19.18 -60.60
C SER A 14 13.70 -19.56 -59.83
N ASP A 15 12.99 -20.63 -60.24
CA ASP A 15 11.80 -21.11 -59.53
C ASP A 15 12.16 -21.71 -58.18
N ILE A 16 13.26 -22.48 -58.11
CA ILE A 16 13.79 -23.05 -56.86
C ILE A 16 14.09 -21.93 -55.85
N ILE A 17 14.82 -20.89 -56.26
CA ILE A 17 15.13 -19.74 -55.39
C ILE A 17 13.84 -19.02 -54.97
N LYS A 18 12.90 -18.80 -55.90
CA LYS A 18 11.61 -18.16 -55.62
C LYS A 18 10.78 -18.94 -54.59
N TRP A 19 10.72 -20.26 -54.69
CA TRP A 19 9.99 -21.10 -53.74
C TRP A 19 10.67 -21.13 -52.37
N ILE A 20 12.00 -21.24 -52.31
CA ILE A 20 12.77 -21.24 -51.05
C ILE A 20 12.67 -19.91 -50.29
N ASN A 21 12.52 -18.79 -51.00
CA ASN A 21 12.26 -17.49 -50.38
C ASN A 21 10.78 -17.27 -50.00
N ALA A 22 9.84 -18.06 -50.54
CA ALA A 22 8.42 -18.00 -50.21
C ALA A 22 8.01 -18.94 -49.05
N ILE A 23 8.87 -19.88 -48.66
CA ILE A 23 8.64 -20.77 -47.51
C ILE A 23 9.10 -20.06 -46.23
N ASP A 24 8.14 -19.73 -45.36
CA ASP A 24 8.42 -19.22 -44.03
C ASP A 24 8.75 -20.37 -43.07
N ALA A 25 10.01 -20.78 -43.11
CA ALA A 25 10.62 -21.72 -42.17
C ALA A 25 11.93 -21.15 -41.64
N GLN A 26 12.25 -21.43 -40.37
CA GLN A 26 13.52 -21.04 -39.78
C GLN A 26 14.70 -21.66 -40.54
N HIS A 27 14.65 -22.98 -40.75
CA HIS A 27 15.69 -23.74 -41.43
C HIS A 27 15.17 -24.43 -42.69
N ILE A 28 15.82 -24.19 -43.83
CA ILE A 28 15.63 -24.96 -45.06
C ILE A 28 16.98 -25.57 -45.45
N LEU A 29 16.94 -26.86 -45.80
CA LEU A 29 18.02 -27.61 -46.43
C LEU A 29 17.56 -28.08 -47.82
N LEU A 30 18.19 -27.55 -48.86
CA LEU A 30 18.03 -28.02 -50.23
C LEU A 30 19.05 -29.12 -50.53
N VAL A 31 18.56 -30.29 -50.94
CA VAL A 31 19.39 -31.42 -51.39
C VAL A 31 19.21 -31.59 -52.89
N ILE A 32 20.29 -31.49 -53.68
CA ILE A 32 20.23 -31.62 -55.14
C ILE A 32 21.11 -32.78 -55.66
N ASP A 33 20.45 -33.84 -56.12
CA ASP A 33 21.08 -34.97 -56.78
C ASP A 33 20.84 -34.90 -58.30
N SER A 34 21.74 -34.22 -59.02
CA SER A 34 21.65 -34.02 -60.47
C SER A 34 22.97 -33.48 -61.05
N CYS A 35 23.14 -33.62 -62.36
CA CYS A 35 24.27 -33.03 -63.09
C CYS A 35 24.22 -31.49 -63.02
N PHE A 36 25.37 -30.85 -62.85
CA PHE A 36 25.53 -29.39 -62.71
C PHE A 36 24.80 -28.77 -61.49
N SER A 37 24.45 -29.61 -60.50
CA SER A 37 23.72 -29.24 -59.28
C SER A 37 24.42 -28.18 -58.42
N GLY A 38 25.76 -28.07 -58.50
CA GLY A 38 26.52 -27.01 -57.84
C GLY A 38 26.24 -25.58 -58.34
N SER A 39 25.47 -25.41 -59.42
CA SER A 39 25.12 -24.10 -60.00
C SER A 39 24.31 -23.18 -59.07
N LEU A 40 23.69 -23.70 -58.01
CA LEU A 40 22.93 -22.95 -57.01
C LEU A 40 23.72 -22.65 -55.71
N VAL A 41 24.97 -23.11 -55.61
CA VAL A 41 25.77 -23.12 -54.38
C VAL A 41 26.61 -21.85 -54.26
N VAL A 42 26.38 -21.06 -53.21
CA VAL A 42 27.24 -19.93 -52.83
C VAL A 42 27.99 -20.25 -51.53
N HIS A 43 29.32 -20.14 -51.56
CA HIS A 43 30.15 -20.25 -50.37
C HIS A 43 30.28 -18.87 -49.69
N LYS A 44 29.55 -18.66 -48.59
CA LYS A 44 29.87 -17.61 -47.61
C LYS A 44 31.08 -18.05 -46.76
N ARG A 45 31.80 -17.11 -46.14
CA ARG A 45 32.80 -17.45 -45.10
C ARG A 45 32.09 -18.14 -43.93
N SER A 46 32.65 -19.24 -43.43
CA SER A 46 32.10 -19.99 -42.29
C SER A 46 32.14 -19.13 -41.03
N GLY A 47 30.97 -18.71 -40.54
CA GLY A 47 30.81 -18.15 -39.19
C GLY A 47 30.76 -19.25 -38.12
N VAL A 48 30.46 -18.85 -36.89
CA VAL A 48 30.08 -19.79 -35.82
C VAL A 48 28.78 -20.52 -36.24
N MET A 49 28.69 -21.82 -35.96
CA MET A 49 27.47 -22.59 -36.19
C MET A 49 26.42 -22.22 -35.15
N ASP A 50 25.23 -21.83 -35.61
CA ASP A 50 24.12 -21.44 -34.75
C ASP A 50 22.77 -21.80 -35.39
N GLU A 51 21.83 -22.26 -34.57
CA GLU A 51 20.45 -22.62 -34.94
C GLU A 51 19.48 -21.44 -34.66
N HIS A 52 19.88 -20.39 -33.94
CA HIS A 52 19.01 -19.24 -33.67
C HIS A 52 18.75 -18.35 -34.91
N TYR A 53 19.58 -18.43 -35.95
CA TYR A 53 19.46 -17.62 -37.18
C TYR A 53 18.83 -18.40 -38.34
N ARG A 54 18.13 -17.69 -39.23
CA ARG A 54 17.48 -18.29 -40.42
C ARG A 54 18.52 -18.91 -41.36
N SER A 55 18.32 -20.16 -41.77
CA SER A 55 19.25 -20.88 -42.66
C SER A 55 18.60 -21.28 -43.99
N ARG A 56 19.33 -21.10 -45.10
CA ARG A 56 18.98 -21.61 -46.45
C ARG A 56 20.18 -22.40 -46.98
N ARG A 57 20.40 -23.57 -46.39
CA ARG A 57 21.52 -24.46 -46.70
C ARG A 57 21.26 -25.21 -48.00
N ILE A 58 22.32 -25.47 -48.75
CA ILE A 58 22.31 -26.32 -49.94
C ILE A 58 23.42 -27.34 -49.85
N ILE A 59 23.12 -28.58 -50.22
CA ILE A 59 24.07 -29.66 -50.44
C ILE A 59 23.78 -30.31 -51.80
N SER A 60 24.82 -30.57 -52.60
CA SER A 60 24.67 -31.10 -53.95
C SER A 60 25.63 -32.23 -54.27
N SER A 61 25.20 -33.11 -55.16
CA SER A 61 25.90 -34.32 -55.63
C SER A 61 27.20 -34.06 -56.40
N GLY A 62 27.31 -32.90 -57.03
CA GLY A 62 28.49 -32.46 -57.76
C GLY A 62 28.57 -30.93 -57.88
N ARG A 63 29.65 -30.45 -58.48
CA ARG A 63 29.89 -29.06 -58.88
C ARG A 63 29.19 -28.74 -60.22
N LEU A 64 29.87 -28.04 -61.14
CA LEU A 64 29.45 -27.87 -62.54
C LEU A 64 29.94 -29.05 -63.38
N GLU A 65 29.54 -30.26 -63.00
CA GLU A 65 30.01 -31.52 -63.56
C GLU A 65 28.86 -32.53 -63.74
N SER A 66 29.12 -33.60 -64.49
CA SER A 66 28.19 -34.73 -64.58
C SER A 66 28.37 -35.65 -63.37
N VAL A 67 27.26 -36.11 -62.79
CA VAL A 67 27.24 -37.05 -61.65
C VAL A 67 26.73 -38.42 -62.11
N SER A 68 26.93 -39.45 -61.29
CA SER A 68 26.44 -40.81 -61.56
C SER A 68 25.10 -41.08 -60.87
N ASP A 69 24.09 -41.53 -61.61
CA ASP A 69 22.80 -41.98 -61.07
C ASP A 69 22.89 -43.35 -60.33
N GLY A 70 24.07 -43.99 -60.31
CA GLY A 70 24.25 -45.34 -59.79
C GLY A 70 23.87 -46.43 -60.81
N ALA A 71 23.58 -47.64 -60.32
CA ALA A 71 23.08 -48.74 -61.14
C ALA A 71 21.54 -48.74 -61.16
N PRO A 72 20.88 -49.24 -62.22
CA PRO A 72 19.42 -49.30 -62.30
C PRO A 72 18.79 -50.00 -61.09
N GLY A 73 17.89 -49.31 -60.37
CA GLY A 73 17.25 -49.81 -59.15
C GLY A 73 18.07 -49.61 -57.86
N GLN A 74 19.21 -48.92 -57.92
CA GLN A 74 20.01 -48.50 -56.76
C GLN A 74 19.96 -46.96 -56.61
N ASN A 75 20.55 -46.45 -55.52
CA ASN A 75 20.74 -45.02 -55.32
C ASN A 75 21.98 -44.53 -56.10
N SER A 76 22.04 -43.22 -56.38
CA SER A 76 23.30 -42.56 -56.74
C SER A 76 24.34 -42.71 -55.61
N PRO A 77 25.66 -42.62 -55.89
CA PRO A 77 26.69 -42.64 -54.84
C PRO A 77 26.50 -41.52 -53.79
N PHE A 78 25.95 -40.37 -54.20
CA PHE A 78 25.65 -39.26 -53.30
C PHE A 78 24.46 -39.55 -52.38
N ALA A 79 23.32 -39.94 -52.94
CA ALA A 79 22.13 -40.28 -52.15
C ALA A 79 22.38 -41.49 -51.24
N GLU A 80 23.11 -42.51 -51.72
CA GLU A 80 23.53 -43.65 -50.92
C GLU A 80 24.42 -43.22 -49.74
N GLY A 81 25.37 -42.30 -49.96
CA GLY A 81 26.20 -41.71 -48.91
C GLY A 81 25.39 -40.97 -47.86
N VAL A 82 24.52 -40.05 -48.29
CA VAL A 82 23.63 -39.26 -47.40
C VAL A 82 22.77 -40.19 -46.55
N ILE A 83 22.09 -41.16 -47.18
CA ILE A 83 21.24 -42.15 -46.51
C ILE A 83 22.05 -43.02 -45.54
N THR A 84 23.29 -43.40 -45.92
CA THR A 84 24.17 -44.23 -45.09
C THR A 84 24.57 -43.54 -43.80
N TYR A 85 25.01 -42.28 -43.85
CA TYR A 85 25.44 -41.57 -42.65
C TYR A 85 24.28 -41.10 -41.78
N LEU A 86 23.15 -40.67 -42.36
CA LEU A 86 21.95 -40.39 -41.58
C LEU A 86 21.43 -41.63 -40.82
N LYS A 87 21.50 -42.83 -41.43
CA LYS A 87 21.12 -44.10 -40.76
C LYS A 87 22.14 -44.61 -39.75
N LYS A 88 23.42 -44.25 -39.88
CA LYS A 88 24.50 -44.65 -38.95
C LYS A 88 24.76 -43.64 -37.83
N ASN A 89 24.18 -42.44 -37.90
CA ASN A 89 24.44 -41.40 -36.93
C ASN A 89 23.90 -41.77 -35.53
N THR A 90 24.75 -41.65 -34.52
CA THR A 90 24.41 -41.78 -33.10
C THR A 90 24.68 -40.50 -32.30
N LYS A 91 25.14 -39.41 -32.94
CA LYS A 91 25.26 -38.09 -32.31
C LYS A 91 23.88 -37.48 -32.12
N GLN A 92 23.66 -36.86 -30.95
CA GLN A 92 22.40 -36.18 -30.63
C GLN A 92 22.07 -35.05 -31.63
N SER A 93 23.09 -34.37 -32.15
CA SER A 93 22.99 -33.41 -33.24
C SER A 93 24.06 -33.67 -34.31
N LEU A 94 23.67 -33.50 -35.58
CA LEU A 94 24.55 -33.61 -36.75
C LEU A 94 24.25 -32.45 -37.72
N ASN A 95 25.17 -31.51 -37.87
CA ASN A 95 25.02 -30.37 -38.78
C ASN A 95 25.30 -30.77 -40.25
N THR A 96 24.78 -29.98 -41.20
CA THR A 96 24.96 -30.30 -42.63
C THR A 96 26.40 -30.19 -43.13
N THR A 97 27.26 -29.38 -42.50
CA THR A 97 28.69 -29.30 -42.85
C THR A 97 29.40 -30.63 -42.57
N GLU A 98 29.18 -31.21 -41.39
CA GLU A 98 29.77 -32.51 -41.03
C GLU A 98 29.22 -33.63 -41.92
N LEU A 99 27.89 -33.67 -42.14
CA LEU A 99 27.25 -34.67 -43.00
C LEU A 99 27.85 -34.66 -44.42
N VAL A 100 28.07 -33.49 -45.03
CA VAL A 100 28.64 -33.42 -46.39
C VAL A 100 30.10 -33.86 -46.41
N GLN A 101 30.88 -33.64 -45.34
CA GLN A 101 32.25 -34.16 -45.27
C GLN A 101 32.27 -35.69 -45.34
N LEU A 102 31.43 -36.36 -44.52
CA LEU A 102 31.28 -37.82 -44.54
C LEU A 102 30.82 -38.34 -45.93
N VAL A 103 29.94 -37.60 -46.60
CA VAL A 103 29.45 -37.95 -47.95
C VAL A 103 30.53 -37.73 -49.02
N LYS A 104 31.37 -36.69 -48.92
CA LYS A 104 32.51 -36.47 -49.84
C LYS A 104 33.48 -37.64 -49.82
N GLU A 105 33.88 -38.08 -48.63
CA GLU A 105 34.78 -39.24 -48.45
C GLU A 105 34.20 -40.52 -49.06
N TYR A 106 32.89 -40.74 -48.87
CA TYR A 106 32.18 -41.91 -49.40
C TYR A 106 32.06 -41.89 -50.94
N VAL A 107 31.72 -40.74 -51.51
CA VAL A 107 31.54 -40.57 -52.96
C VAL A 107 32.86 -40.67 -53.70
N ALA A 108 33.96 -40.10 -53.16
CA ALA A 108 35.29 -40.18 -53.75
C ALA A 108 35.79 -41.64 -53.91
N GLY A 109 35.33 -42.57 -53.07
CA GLY A 109 35.61 -44.00 -53.17
C GLY A 109 34.73 -44.76 -54.17
N LYS A 110 33.74 -44.12 -54.81
CA LYS A 110 32.75 -44.76 -55.69
C LYS A 110 32.57 -44.11 -57.07
N ALA A 111 32.73 -42.80 -57.20
CA ALA A 111 32.52 -42.08 -58.45
C ALA A 111 33.41 -40.83 -58.56
N ASN A 112 33.77 -40.45 -59.79
CA ASN A 112 34.54 -39.23 -60.07
C ASN A 112 33.61 -38.01 -60.11
N GLN A 113 33.11 -37.59 -58.95
CA GLN A 113 32.28 -36.39 -58.75
C GLN A 113 32.59 -35.79 -57.36
N SER A 114 32.39 -34.49 -57.20
CA SER A 114 32.71 -33.75 -55.98
C SER A 114 31.48 -33.14 -55.33
N PRO A 115 30.84 -33.81 -54.35
CA PRO A 115 29.74 -33.22 -53.58
C PRO A 115 30.16 -31.90 -52.93
N VAL A 116 29.26 -30.93 -52.85
CA VAL A 116 29.54 -29.61 -52.26
C VAL A 116 28.39 -29.08 -51.41
N GLU A 117 28.73 -28.14 -50.53
CA GLU A 117 27.87 -27.48 -49.57
C GLU A 117 27.94 -25.95 -49.67
N GLY A 118 26.87 -25.26 -49.28
CA GLY A 118 26.90 -23.80 -49.17
C GLY A 118 25.57 -23.22 -48.72
N ARG A 119 25.29 -22.00 -49.19
CA ARG A 119 24.00 -21.33 -49.09
C ARG A 119 23.35 -21.24 -50.47
N VAL A 120 22.02 -21.28 -50.52
CA VAL A 120 21.25 -21.10 -51.76
C VAL A 120 21.50 -19.69 -52.30
N GLN A 121 21.83 -19.56 -53.58
CA GLN A 121 22.03 -18.25 -54.22
C GLN A 121 20.79 -17.35 -54.08
N ASN A 122 21.01 -16.05 -53.83
CA ASN A 122 19.97 -15.01 -53.74
C ASN A 122 18.82 -15.36 -52.77
N SER A 123 19.15 -16.00 -51.63
CA SER A 123 18.19 -16.42 -50.62
C SER A 123 18.29 -15.64 -49.31
N ALA A 124 17.20 -15.63 -48.54
CA ALA A 124 17.12 -15.04 -47.20
C ALA A 124 17.86 -15.90 -46.13
N ASP A 125 19.17 -16.07 -46.30
CA ASP A 125 20.06 -16.78 -45.38
C ASP A 125 20.77 -15.80 -44.44
N GLU A 126 20.53 -15.95 -43.14
CA GLU A 126 21.12 -15.15 -42.05
C GLU A 126 22.38 -15.80 -41.46
N ASN A 127 23.00 -16.72 -42.23
CA ASN A 127 24.17 -17.52 -41.86
C ASN A 127 23.93 -18.64 -40.84
N GLY A 128 22.68 -18.89 -40.42
CA GLY A 128 22.35 -20.04 -39.58
C GLY A 128 22.71 -21.40 -40.21
N GLU A 129 22.76 -22.45 -39.40
CA GLU A 129 23.04 -23.83 -39.81
C GLU A 129 21.76 -24.69 -39.74
N PHE A 130 21.66 -25.72 -40.58
CA PHE A 130 20.62 -26.74 -40.50
C PHE A 130 21.21 -27.95 -39.76
N VAL A 131 20.50 -28.45 -38.75
CA VAL A 131 20.97 -29.52 -37.87
C VAL A 131 19.95 -30.65 -37.81
N PHE A 132 20.43 -31.88 -38.02
CA PHE A 132 19.66 -33.09 -37.80
C PHE A 132 19.81 -33.50 -36.33
N HIS A 133 18.73 -33.33 -35.56
CA HIS A 133 18.65 -33.87 -34.20
C HIS A 133 18.24 -35.34 -34.25
N LEU A 134 18.86 -36.18 -33.42
CA LEU A 134 18.62 -37.62 -33.40
C LEU A 134 17.19 -37.89 -32.92
N LYS A 135 16.42 -38.67 -33.68
CA LYS A 135 15.06 -39.05 -33.27
C LYS A 135 15.14 -39.95 -32.03
N VAL A 136 14.86 -39.37 -30.86
CA VAL A 136 14.67 -40.09 -29.61
C VAL A 136 13.55 -41.13 -29.79
N ASN A 137 13.65 -42.27 -29.12
CA ASN A 137 12.54 -43.21 -29.05
C ASN A 137 11.42 -42.62 -28.17
N GLU A 138 10.20 -42.58 -28.69
CA GLU A 138 9.02 -42.03 -27.99
C GLU A 138 8.81 -42.68 -26.62
N ALA A 139 9.05 -43.99 -26.47
CA ALA A 139 8.88 -44.68 -25.20
C ALA A 139 9.94 -44.29 -24.16
N ASP A 140 11.20 -44.11 -24.59
CA ASP A 140 12.29 -43.69 -23.71
C ASP A 140 12.14 -42.20 -23.33
N PHE A 141 11.65 -41.36 -24.26
CA PHE A 141 11.33 -39.97 -24.00
C PHE A 141 10.13 -39.81 -23.06
N TRP A 142 9.06 -40.59 -23.29
CA TRP A 142 7.89 -40.63 -22.40
C TRP A 142 8.27 -41.05 -20.98
N LYS A 143 9.16 -42.05 -20.82
CA LYS A 143 9.68 -42.42 -19.51
C LYS A 143 10.34 -41.21 -18.82
N ASN A 144 11.27 -40.53 -19.49
CA ASN A 144 11.95 -39.35 -18.93
C ASN A 144 10.97 -38.21 -18.58
N VAL A 145 9.86 -38.09 -19.32
CA VAL A 145 8.80 -37.10 -19.09
C VAL A 145 7.95 -37.45 -17.85
N VAL A 146 7.66 -38.73 -17.63
CA VAL A 146 6.98 -39.22 -16.42
C VAL A 146 7.92 -39.17 -15.20
N ASP A 147 9.18 -39.55 -15.35
CA ASP A 147 10.19 -39.46 -14.28
C ASP A 147 10.47 -38.01 -13.85
N ALA A 148 10.21 -37.02 -14.71
CA ALA A 148 10.36 -35.59 -14.44
C ALA A 148 9.06 -34.85 -14.05
N ASP A 149 7.90 -35.50 -14.17
CA ASP A 149 6.53 -35.10 -13.78
C ASP A 149 6.25 -33.58 -13.71
N SER A 150 6.58 -32.83 -14.78
CA SER A 150 6.53 -31.37 -14.77
C SER A 150 5.87 -30.79 -16.01
N VAL A 151 5.22 -29.63 -15.82
CA VAL A 151 4.52 -28.87 -16.87
C VAL A 151 5.38 -28.73 -18.15
N LYS A 152 6.66 -28.37 -18.01
CA LYS A 152 7.60 -28.23 -19.13
C LYS A 152 7.93 -29.56 -19.82
N ALA A 153 8.04 -30.67 -19.06
CA ALA A 153 8.30 -31.98 -19.64
C ALA A 153 7.11 -32.47 -20.50
N TYR A 154 5.87 -32.33 -20.00
CA TYR A 154 4.68 -32.70 -20.75
C TYR A 154 4.41 -31.77 -21.95
N GLN A 155 4.67 -30.46 -21.81
CA GLN A 155 4.63 -29.52 -22.95
C GLN A 155 5.63 -29.90 -24.04
N ASN A 156 6.89 -30.19 -23.67
CA ASN A 156 7.89 -30.67 -24.62
C ASN A 156 7.46 -31.97 -25.28
N TYR A 157 6.93 -32.93 -24.52
CA TYR A 157 6.42 -34.19 -25.08
C TYR A 157 5.39 -33.95 -26.18
N LEU A 158 4.37 -33.11 -25.91
CA LEU A 158 3.30 -32.82 -26.87
C LEU A 158 3.79 -32.01 -28.09
N ALA A 159 4.85 -31.22 -27.94
CA ALA A 159 5.47 -30.51 -29.08
C ALA A 159 6.26 -31.46 -30.01
N TYR A 160 6.92 -32.50 -29.46
CA TYR A 160 7.65 -33.50 -30.26
C TYR A 160 6.76 -34.64 -30.78
N TYR A 161 5.67 -34.97 -30.07
CA TYR A 161 4.78 -36.09 -30.35
C TYR A 161 3.29 -35.72 -30.16
N PRO A 162 2.74 -34.78 -30.96
CA PRO A 162 1.34 -34.35 -30.82
C PRO A 162 0.35 -35.51 -31.03
N ASP A 163 0.54 -36.32 -32.07
CA ASP A 163 -0.23 -37.55 -32.33
C ASP A 163 0.39 -38.80 -31.65
N GLY A 164 1.18 -38.60 -30.58
CA GLY A 164 1.91 -39.68 -29.91
C GLY A 164 1.02 -40.65 -29.14
N ARG A 165 1.49 -41.89 -28.97
CA ARG A 165 0.84 -42.96 -28.17
C ARG A 165 0.48 -42.50 -26.75
N TYR A 166 1.26 -41.59 -26.18
CA TYR A 166 1.05 -41.09 -24.81
C TYR A 166 0.47 -39.67 -24.76
N ALA A 167 0.10 -39.05 -25.89
CA ALA A 167 -0.37 -37.66 -25.94
C ALA A 167 -1.54 -37.38 -24.96
N THR A 168 -2.61 -38.19 -25.03
CA THR A 168 -3.76 -38.06 -24.12
C THR A 168 -3.43 -38.34 -22.65
N GLN A 169 -2.30 -38.99 -22.34
CA GLN A 169 -1.82 -39.15 -20.95
C GLN A 169 -1.03 -37.91 -20.52
N ALA A 170 -0.17 -37.37 -21.40
CA ALA A 170 0.55 -36.11 -21.23
C ALA A 170 -0.41 -34.93 -21.00
N GLU A 171 -1.45 -34.77 -21.82
CA GLU A 171 -2.45 -33.71 -21.70
C GLU A 171 -3.14 -33.72 -20.33
N ARG A 172 -3.67 -34.88 -19.93
CA ARG A 172 -4.37 -35.05 -18.64
C ARG A 172 -3.46 -34.76 -17.46
N ARG A 173 -2.18 -35.20 -17.50
CA ARG A 173 -1.24 -34.94 -16.41
C ARG A 173 -0.78 -33.49 -16.39
N LEU A 174 -0.54 -32.89 -17.55
CA LEU A 174 -0.23 -31.47 -17.71
C LEU A 174 -1.34 -30.58 -17.14
N ASP A 175 -2.61 -30.87 -17.41
CA ASP A 175 -3.73 -30.07 -16.91
C ASP A 175 -3.97 -30.28 -15.40
N ALA A 176 -3.78 -31.49 -14.88
CA ALA A 176 -3.79 -31.74 -13.44
C ALA A 176 -2.67 -30.95 -12.72
N LEU A 177 -1.45 -30.90 -13.27
CA LEU A 177 -0.35 -30.12 -12.70
C LEU A 177 -0.59 -28.60 -12.79
N LYS A 178 -1.24 -28.11 -13.86
CA LYS A 178 -1.71 -26.71 -13.93
C LYS A 178 -2.77 -26.40 -12.88
N GLU A 179 -3.68 -27.35 -12.60
CA GLU A 179 -4.70 -27.20 -11.56
C GLU A 179 -4.07 -27.19 -10.17
N ASP A 180 -3.23 -28.17 -9.84
CA ASP A 180 -2.52 -28.24 -8.56
C ASP A 180 -1.75 -26.92 -8.31
N SER A 181 -1.02 -26.41 -9.31
CA SER A 181 -0.32 -25.11 -9.22
C SER A 181 -1.25 -23.91 -9.02
N PHE A 182 -2.43 -23.90 -9.64
CA PHE A 182 -3.41 -22.82 -9.47
C PHE A 182 -4.07 -22.88 -8.09
N TRP A 183 -4.33 -24.09 -7.57
CA TRP A 183 -4.86 -24.31 -6.22
C TRP A 183 -3.89 -23.89 -5.13
N GLU A 184 -2.60 -24.22 -5.24
CA GLU A 184 -1.58 -23.72 -4.31
C GLU A 184 -1.51 -22.18 -4.34
N ASN A 185 -1.66 -21.54 -5.51
CA ASN A 185 -1.71 -20.08 -5.59
C ASN A 185 -2.98 -19.48 -4.94
N ALA A 186 -4.12 -20.16 -5.03
CA ALA A 186 -5.36 -19.74 -4.36
C ALA A 186 -5.22 -19.83 -2.84
N LYS A 187 -4.71 -20.96 -2.32
CA LYS A 187 -4.41 -21.16 -0.89
C LYS A 187 -3.37 -20.18 -0.36
N ALA A 188 -2.33 -19.85 -1.13
CA ALA A 188 -1.30 -18.90 -0.71
C ALA A 188 -1.80 -17.45 -0.64
N LYS A 189 -2.81 -17.09 -1.44
CA LYS A 189 -3.47 -15.77 -1.40
C LYS A 189 -4.57 -15.67 -0.35
N ASP A 190 -5.21 -16.80 -0.04
CA ASP A 190 -6.27 -16.97 0.96
C ASP A 190 -7.36 -15.88 0.93
N SER A 191 -7.83 -15.53 -0.26
CA SER A 191 -8.83 -14.49 -0.49
C SER A 191 -10.00 -14.98 -1.32
N GLU A 192 -11.17 -14.39 -1.10
CA GLU A 192 -12.43 -14.78 -1.76
C GLU A 192 -12.30 -14.75 -3.28
N LEU A 193 -11.72 -13.68 -3.84
CA LEU A 193 -11.42 -13.56 -5.27
C LEU A 193 -10.49 -14.66 -5.80
N ALA A 194 -9.55 -15.16 -4.99
CA ALA A 194 -8.65 -16.25 -5.41
C ALA A 194 -9.40 -17.59 -5.48
N TYR A 195 -10.27 -17.87 -4.51
CA TYR A 195 -11.12 -19.06 -4.51
C TYR A 195 -12.24 -19.00 -5.57
N GLU A 196 -12.87 -17.84 -5.77
CA GLU A 196 -13.84 -17.60 -6.85
C GLU A 196 -13.22 -17.88 -8.22
N ASN A 197 -12.03 -17.34 -8.50
CA ASN A 197 -11.33 -17.57 -9.76
C ASN A 197 -10.98 -19.05 -9.98
N TYR A 198 -10.62 -19.79 -8.92
CA TYR A 198 -10.43 -21.25 -9.02
C TYR A 198 -11.76 -21.96 -9.34
N LEU A 199 -12.82 -21.68 -8.57
CA LEU A 199 -14.16 -22.27 -8.75
C LEU A 199 -14.72 -22.03 -10.15
N LYS A 200 -14.52 -20.81 -10.68
CA LYS A 200 -14.94 -20.40 -12.03
C LYS A 200 -14.13 -21.08 -13.13
N LYS A 201 -12.81 -21.24 -12.94
CA LYS A 201 -11.92 -21.83 -13.94
C LYS A 201 -12.03 -23.36 -14.05
N TYR A 202 -12.28 -24.04 -12.93
CA TYR A 202 -12.35 -25.51 -12.86
C TYR A 202 -13.77 -26.04 -12.60
N ALA A 203 -14.79 -25.23 -12.91
CA ALA A 203 -16.20 -25.51 -12.63
C ALA A 203 -16.65 -26.91 -13.07
N GLY A 204 -17.17 -27.70 -12.12
CA GLY A 204 -17.73 -29.04 -12.37
C GLY A 204 -16.72 -30.17 -12.62
N VAL A 205 -15.43 -29.87 -12.80
CA VAL A 205 -14.38 -30.87 -13.07
C VAL A 205 -13.19 -30.84 -12.11
N GLY A 206 -13.01 -29.73 -11.38
CA GLY A 206 -11.88 -29.50 -10.48
C GLY A 206 -11.83 -30.42 -9.27
N LYS A 207 -10.61 -30.80 -8.90
CA LYS A 207 -10.25 -31.67 -7.78
C LYS A 207 -10.57 -31.05 -6.40
N TYR A 208 -10.48 -29.74 -6.28
CA TYR A 208 -10.54 -29.00 -5.00
C TYR A 208 -11.81 -28.13 -4.86
N LEU A 209 -12.84 -28.35 -5.68
CA LEU A 209 -14.04 -27.51 -5.70
C LEU A 209 -14.75 -27.39 -4.34
N GLU A 210 -14.80 -28.46 -3.54
CA GLU A 210 -15.42 -28.40 -2.20
C GLU A 210 -14.53 -27.71 -1.16
N GLU A 211 -13.20 -27.92 -1.21
CA GLU A 211 -12.24 -27.19 -0.35
C GLU A 211 -12.30 -25.68 -0.62
N ALA A 212 -12.37 -25.29 -1.90
CA ALA A 212 -12.46 -23.89 -2.31
C ALA A 212 -13.75 -23.21 -1.85
N LYS A 213 -14.91 -23.88 -1.98
CA LYS A 213 -16.20 -23.38 -1.43
C LYS A 213 -16.13 -23.19 0.08
N GLN A 214 -15.77 -24.25 0.81
CA GLN A 214 -15.70 -24.23 2.27
C GLN A 214 -14.77 -23.13 2.79
N ARG A 215 -13.67 -22.85 2.08
CA ARG A 215 -12.76 -21.77 2.46
C ARG A 215 -13.31 -20.38 2.12
N MET A 216 -13.95 -20.21 0.97
CA MET A 216 -14.62 -18.97 0.57
C MET A 216 -15.76 -18.62 1.55
N ASP A 217 -16.61 -19.59 1.90
CA ASP A 217 -17.70 -19.43 2.87
C ASP A 217 -17.18 -19.03 4.27
N ALA A 218 -16.06 -19.63 4.70
CA ALA A 218 -15.41 -19.29 5.96
C ALA A 218 -14.81 -17.87 5.97
N LEU A 219 -14.32 -17.36 4.83
CA LEU A 219 -13.86 -15.98 4.69
C LEU A 219 -15.05 -15.01 4.74
N HIS A 220 -16.11 -15.26 3.98
CA HIS A 220 -17.33 -14.45 3.98
C HIS A 220 -17.94 -14.35 5.39
N ALA A 221 -18.06 -15.47 6.11
CA ALA A 221 -18.56 -15.50 7.49
C ALA A 221 -17.71 -14.62 8.42
N ARG A 222 -16.38 -14.68 8.30
CA ARG A 222 -15.43 -13.88 9.09
C ARG A 222 -15.50 -12.39 8.75
N GLN A 223 -15.73 -12.01 7.50
CA GLN A 223 -15.98 -10.62 7.12
C GLN A 223 -17.27 -10.09 7.74
N MET A 224 -18.36 -10.87 7.67
CA MET A 224 -19.67 -10.48 8.22
C MET A 224 -19.63 -10.33 9.74
N GLU A 225 -18.91 -11.21 10.46
CA GLU A 225 -18.68 -11.07 11.90
C GLU A 225 -17.89 -9.79 12.22
N ARG A 226 -16.78 -9.53 11.50
CA ARG A 226 -15.99 -8.29 11.66
C ARG A 226 -16.83 -7.03 11.42
N ARG A 227 -17.67 -7.01 10.38
CA ARG A 227 -18.59 -5.90 10.08
C ARG A 227 -19.54 -5.65 11.26
N LYS A 228 -20.15 -6.70 11.81
CA LYS A 228 -21.07 -6.60 12.95
C LYS A 228 -20.39 -6.04 14.21
N VAL A 229 -19.14 -6.43 14.48
CA VAL A 229 -18.37 -5.89 15.62
C VAL A 229 -18.02 -4.41 15.42
N LEU A 230 -17.70 -3.98 14.20
CA LEU A 230 -17.45 -2.57 13.89
C LEU A 230 -18.73 -1.72 13.99
N GLU A 231 -19.88 -2.26 13.60
CA GLU A 231 -21.18 -1.60 13.74
C GLU A 231 -21.60 -1.41 15.21
N ASP A 232 -21.36 -2.42 16.06
CA ASP A 232 -21.60 -2.36 17.51
C ASP A 232 -20.64 -1.38 18.21
N LEU A 233 -19.37 -1.31 17.79
CA LEU A 233 -18.41 -0.33 18.28
C LEU A 233 -18.82 1.11 17.88
N GLY A 234 -19.16 1.33 16.61
CA GLY A 234 -19.60 2.64 16.12
C GLY A 234 -20.86 3.17 16.80
N LYS A 235 -21.78 2.28 17.21
CA LYS A 235 -22.94 2.64 18.06
C LYS A 235 -22.52 3.12 19.43
N LYS A 236 -21.61 2.41 20.10
CA LYS A 236 -21.08 2.78 21.42
C LYS A 236 -20.27 4.08 21.39
N ASP A 237 -19.52 4.31 20.32
CA ASP A 237 -18.80 5.58 20.12
C ASP A 237 -19.77 6.75 19.89
N ALA A 238 -20.85 6.56 19.13
CA ALA A 238 -21.89 7.58 18.93
C ALA A 238 -22.70 7.86 20.21
N GLU A 239 -23.01 6.84 21.01
CA GLU A 239 -23.59 6.99 22.36
C GLU A 239 -22.65 7.76 23.29
N ARG A 240 -21.35 7.42 23.28
CA ARG A 240 -20.32 8.12 24.06
C ARG A 240 -20.16 9.58 23.63
N GLU A 241 -20.24 9.87 22.33
CA GLU A 241 -20.19 11.24 21.84
C GLU A 241 -21.42 12.06 22.25
N ASP A 242 -22.62 11.47 22.25
CA ASP A 242 -23.81 12.18 22.72
C ASP A 242 -23.77 12.50 24.21
N ILE A 243 -23.35 11.53 25.04
CA ILE A 243 -23.13 11.74 26.47
C ILE A 243 -22.06 12.83 26.68
N LEU A 244 -21.00 12.89 25.86
CA LEU A 244 -20.00 13.95 25.88
C LEU A 244 -20.58 15.32 25.52
N ARG A 245 -21.44 15.41 24.50
CA ARG A 245 -22.12 16.68 24.13
C ARG A 245 -23.04 17.16 25.25
N GLN A 246 -23.80 16.27 25.89
CA GLN A 246 -24.66 16.61 27.04
C GLN A 246 -23.83 17.07 28.25
N PHE A 247 -22.73 16.36 28.55
CA PHE A 247 -21.77 16.74 29.58
C PHE A 247 -21.15 18.12 29.34
N GLN A 248 -20.54 18.35 28.17
CA GLN A 248 -19.89 19.62 27.82
C GLN A 248 -20.87 20.79 27.81
N SER A 249 -22.09 20.60 27.31
CA SER A 249 -23.14 21.63 27.34
C SER A 249 -23.43 22.11 28.77
N ARG A 250 -23.50 21.18 29.73
CA ARG A 250 -23.74 21.48 31.15
C ARG A 250 -22.55 22.16 31.81
N ILE A 251 -21.32 21.70 31.54
CA ILE A 251 -20.09 22.35 32.00
C ILE A 251 -20.01 23.80 31.50
N ASN A 252 -20.20 24.04 30.20
CA ASN A 252 -20.12 25.38 29.61
C ASN A 252 -21.14 26.36 30.21
N GLN A 253 -22.35 25.87 30.50
CA GLN A 253 -23.38 26.66 31.20
C GLN A 253 -23.01 26.92 32.68
N ALA A 254 -22.49 25.92 33.39
CA ALA A 254 -22.04 26.06 34.77
C ALA A 254 -20.89 27.06 34.93
N GLU A 255 -19.87 26.98 34.05
CA GLU A 255 -18.75 27.93 33.96
C GLU A 255 -19.23 29.35 33.68
N THR A 256 -20.20 29.51 32.77
CA THR A 256 -20.80 30.82 32.45
C THR A 256 -21.47 31.43 33.69
N LEU A 257 -22.33 30.66 34.37
CA LEU A 257 -23.00 31.12 35.60
C LEU A 257 -22.01 31.39 36.74
N PHE A 258 -20.92 30.62 36.83
CA PHE A 258 -19.85 30.82 37.81
C PHE A 258 -19.09 32.14 37.58
N GLN A 259 -18.77 32.46 36.32
CA GLN A 259 -18.17 33.74 35.93
C GLN A 259 -19.13 34.93 36.19
N GLU A 260 -20.43 34.74 35.97
CA GLU A 260 -21.48 35.68 36.37
C GLU A 260 -21.73 35.74 37.90
N LYS A 261 -21.02 34.93 38.70
CA LYS A 261 -21.12 34.81 40.17
C LYS A 261 -22.49 34.32 40.68
N LYS A 262 -23.26 33.65 39.82
CA LYS A 262 -24.54 33.01 40.15
C LYS A 262 -24.28 31.61 40.74
N LEU A 263 -23.79 31.57 41.97
CA LEU A 263 -23.19 30.37 42.56
C LEU A 263 -24.15 29.20 42.77
N GLU A 264 -25.40 29.42 43.20
CA GLU A 264 -26.41 28.36 43.35
C GLU A 264 -26.66 27.59 42.04
N PRO A 265 -27.10 28.23 40.93
CA PRO A 265 -27.39 27.50 39.70
C PRO A 265 -26.11 27.01 39.00
N ALA A 266 -24.96 27.66 39.17
CA ALA A 266 -23.68 27.10 38.73
C ALA A 266 -23.39 25.77 39.43
N ARG A 267 -23.54 25.70 40.76
CA ARG A 267 -23.33 24.46 41.54
C ARG A 267 -24.22 23.32 41.08
N GLU A 268 -25.51 23.58 40.85
CA GLU A 268 -26.42 22.52 40.42
C GLU A 268 -26.14 22.06 38.99
N LEU A 269 -25.75 22.95 38.06
CA LEU A 269 -25.31 22.51 36.73
C LEU A 269 -24.00 21.71 36.74
N TYR A 270 -23.03 22.04 37.61
CA TYR A 270 -21.86 21.17 37.81
C TYR A 270 -22.27 19.78 38.35
N ARG A 271 -23.19 19.71 39.32
CA ARG A 271 -23.72 18.42 39.84
C ARG A 271 -24.49 17.63 38.78
N GLU A 272 -25.32 18.30 37.98
CA GLU A 272 -26.02 17.67 36.87
C GLU A 272 -25.05 17.19 35.78
N SER A 273 -23.92 17.89 35.54
CA SER A 273 -22.90 17.43 34.60
C SER A 273 -22.30 16.08 35.01
N LEU A 274 -22.10 15.82 36.31
CA LEU A 274 -21.56 14.55 36.81
C LEU A 274 -22.45 13.34 36.51
N GLN A 275 -23.74 13.53 36.22
CA GLN A 275 -24.64 12.45 35.77
C GLN A 275 -24.30 11.96 34.35
N TYR A 276 -23.52 12.73 33.60
CA TYR A 276 -23.06 12.44 32.23
C TYR A 276 -21.53 12.28 32.16
N PHE A 277 -20.83 12.29 33.30
CA PHE A 277 -19.38 12.12 33.31
C PHE A 277 -19.01 10.66 33.00
N MET A 278 -18.03 10.47 32.12
CA MET A 278 -17.41 9.17 31.86
C MET A 278 -15.88 9.30 31.83
N GLU A 279 -15.18 8.17 32.00
CA GLU A 279 -13.72 8.18 32.02
C GLU A 279 -13.12 8.73 30.72
N GLY A 280 -12.08 9.55 30.85
CA GLY A 280 -11.47 10.29 29.75
C GLY A 280 -12.27 11.49 29.25
N PHE A 281 -13.32 11.94 29.94
CA PHE A 281 -13.96 13.24 29.66
C PHE A 281 -13.16 14.40 30.27
N ALA A 282 -13.25 15.58 29.64
CA ALA A 282 -12.61 16.81 30.08
C ALA A 282 -13.66 17.93 30.22
N PRO A 283 -13.70 18.69 31.34
CA PRO A 283 -12.81 18.62 32.49
C PRO A 283 -12.94 17.32 33.32
N ALA A 284 -11.89 16.98 34.06
CA ALA A 284 -11.86 15.79 34.89
C ALA A 284 -12.73 15.93 36.15
N TYR A 285 -13.18 14.79 36.69
CA TYR A 285 -14.04 14.70 37.88
C TYR A 285 -13.62 15.62 39.04
N ASP A 286 -12.33 15.56 39.42
CA ASP A 286 -11.77 16.32 40.55
C ASP A 286 -11.88 17.85 40.38
N TYR A 287 -11.88 18.36 39.15
CA TYR A 287 -12.08 19.78 38.87
C TYR A 287 -13.54 20.19 39.13
N ILE A 288 -14.49 19.35 38.71
CA ILE A 288 -15.93 19.60 38.86
C ILE A 288 -16.31 19.57 40.35
N GLU A 289 -15.79 18.59 41.10
CA GLU A 289 -15.92 18.56 42.57
C GLU A 289 -15.34 19.82 43.21
N GLN A 290 -14.17 20.29 42.78
CA GLN A 290 -13.59 21.54 43.29
C GLN A 290 -14.52 22.74 43.01
N GLN A 291 -15.10 22.85 41.82
CA GLN A 291 -16.06 23.93 41.51
C GLN A 291 -17.36 23.83 42.31
N ILE A 292 -17.90 22.62 42.53
CA ILE A 292 -19.06 22.39 43.41
C ILE A 292 -18.75 22.86 44.84
N ASN A 293 -17.54 22.58 45.33
CA ASN A 293 -17.09 23.02 46.65
C ASN A 293 -16.85 24.53 46.73
N PHE A 294 -16.23 25.16 45.71
CA PHE A 294 -16.07 26.62 45.64
C PHE A 294 -17.43 27.34 45.64
N CYS A 295 -18.39 26.88 44.83
CA CYS A 295 -19.75 27.42 44.86
C CYS A 295 -20.40 27.25 46.24
N THR A 296 -20.32 26.06 46.85
CA THR A 296 -20.91 25.77 48.16
C THR A 296 -20.36 26.68 49.27
N ASN A 297 -19.05 26.90 49.29
CA ASN A 297 -18.38 27.75 50.27
C ASN A 297 -18.74 29.24 50.05
N GLY A 298 -18.82 29.68 48.79
CA GLY A 298 -19.21 31.05 48.42
C GLY A 298 -20.68 31.36 48.75
N ILE A 299 -21.60 30.43 48.49
CA ILE A 299 -23.02 30.52 48.89
C ILE A 299 -23.13 30.69 50.42
N THR A 300 -22.41 29.85 51.16
CA THR A 300 -22.40 29.88 52.64
C THR A 300 -21.82 31.21 53.16
N PHE A 301 -20.76 31.72 52.53
CA PHE A 301 -20.18 33.03 52.83
C PHE A 301 -21.19 34.17 52.59
N LEU A 302 -21.86 34.20 51.43
CA LEU A 302 -22.84 35.23 51.07
C LEU A 302 -24.03 35.22 52.03
N GLN A 303 -24.57 34.04 52.34
CA GLN A 303 -25.68 33.88 53.29
C GLN A 303 -25.31 34.46 54.67
N TYR A 304 -24.11 34.19 55.19
CA TYR A 304 -23.66 34.78 56.45
C TYR A 304 -23.36 36.28 56.34
N TYR A 305 -22.82 36.74 55.20
CA TYR A 305 -22.57 38.16 54.94
C TYR A 305 -23.86 39.00 54.96
N GLU A 306 -24.91 38.54 54.28
CA GLU A 306 -26.21 39.22 54.24
C GLU A 306 -26.89 39.22 55.61
N ASN A 307 -26.91 38.08 56.31
CA ASN A 307 -27.46 38.00 57.66
C ASN A 307 -26.69 38.91 58.64
N GLY A 308 -25.36 39.01 58.50
CA GLY A 308 -24.53 39.95 59.27
C GLY A 308 -24.85 41.41 58.97
N SER A 309 -25.05 41.74 57.68
CA SER A 309 -25.38 43.08 57.22
C SER A 309 -26.76 43.53 57.73
N GLN A 310 -27.79 42.71 57.54
CA GLN A 310 -29.14 42.98 58.08
C GLN A 310 -29.15 43.10 59.61
N ALA A 311 -28.33 42.31 60.31
CA ALA A 311 -28.18 42.44 61.76
C ALA A 311 -27.48 43.75 62.17
N MET A 312 -26.53 44.25 61.37
CA MET A 312 -25.87 45.54 61.59
C MET A 312 -26.84 46.71 61.35
N GLU A 313 -27.63 46.67 60.28
CA GLU A 313 -28.69 47.66 59.97
C GLU A 313 -29.74 47.76 61.09
N ARG A 314 -30.16 46.61 61.63
CA ARG A 314 -31.06 46.52 62.80
C ARG A 314 -30.38 46.87 64.14
N GLY A 315 -29.14 47.36 64.11
CA GLY A 315 -28.38 47.78 65.30
C GLY A 315 -27.90 46.65 66.21
N ASN A 316 -28.10 45.38 65.84
CA ASN A 316 -27.66 44.22 66.62
C ASN A 316 -26.21 43.85 66.26
N TYR A 317 -25.28 44.74 66.60
CA TYR A 317 -23.85 44.60 66.28
C TYR A 317 -23.21 43.32 66.83
N ARG A 318 -23.76 42.73 67.91
CA ARG A 318 -23.29 41.44 68.45
C ARG A 318 -23.66 40.27 67.53
N LEU A 319 -24.92 40.20 67.10
CA LEU A 319 -25.36 39.16 66.16
C LEU A 319 -24.70 39.33 64.79
N ALA A 320 -24.53 40.57 64.33
CA ALA A 320 -23.78 40.90 63.13
C ALA A 320 -22.34 40.36 63.17
N MET A 321 -21.61 40.58 64.28
CA MET A 321 -20.28 39.98 64.47
C MET A 321 -20.32 38.46 64.44
N GLN A 322 -21.32 37.80 65.02
CA GLN A 322 -21.39 36.35 64.98
C GLN A 322 -21.49 35.85 63.53
N TYR A 323 -22.42 36.38 62.74
CA TYR A 323 -22.55 35.99 61.33
C TYR A 323 -21.30 36.32 60.50
N PHE A 324 -20.68 37.50 60.65
CA PHE A 324 -19.44 37.83 59.93
C PHE A 324 -18.26 36.92 60.32
N ASN A 325 -18.17 36.44 61.57
CA ASN A 325 -17.14 35.46 61.98
C ASN A 325 -17.45 34.03 61.48
N GLU A 326 -18.71 33.70 61.18
CA GLU A 326 -19.06 32.45 60.49
C GLU A 326 -18.73 32.53 58.99
N ALA A 327 -19.00 33.67 58.33
CA ALA A 327 -18.63 33.91 56.93
C ALA A 327 -17.12 33.71 56.68
N LEU A 328 -16.26 34.28 57.55
CA LEU A 328 -14.80 34.16 57.46
C LEU A 328 -14.27 32.72 57.66
N LYS A 329 -15.12 31.72 57.92
CA LYS A 329 -14.72 30.30 57.90
C LYS A 329 -14.79 29.66 56.51
N THR A 330 -15.60 30.22 55.60
CA THR A 330 -15.81 29.65 54.24
C THR A 330 -15.32 30.57 53.12
N GLY A 331 -14.98 31.83 53.40
CA GLY A 331 -14.31 32.72 52.45
C GLY A 331 -13.59 33.86 53.17
N ASP A 332 -12.39 34.21 52.71
CA ASP A 332 -11.60 35.33 53.25
C ASP A 332 -11.91 36.61 52.47
N ASP A 333 -12.33 37.66 53.17
CA ASP A 333 -12.66 38.97 52.59
C ASP A 333 -12.32 40.08 53.61
N PRO A 334 -11.31 40.93 53.33
CA PRO A 334 -10.91 42.02 54.21
C PRO A 334 -12.03 43.00 54.57
N ARG A 335 -13.06 43.14 53.71
CA ARG A 335 -14.23 43.99 53.98
C ARG A 335 -15.06 43.45 55.13
N VAL A 336 -15.13 42.12 55.28
CA VAL A 336 -15.83 41.45 56.38
C VAL A 336 -15.06 41.60 57.69
N GLU A 337 -13.72 41.55 57.66
CA GLU A 337 -12.93 41.93 58.83
C GLU A 337 -13.21 43.37 59.27
N ASP A 338 -13.29 44.31 58.32
CA ASP A 338 -13.56 45.72 58.62
C ASP A 338 -14.98 45.94 59.18
N LEU A 339 -15.98 45.22 58.68
CA LEU A 339 -17.33 45.20 59.28
C LEU A 339 -17.30 44.65 60.72
N ILE A 340 -16.50 43.62 61.01
CA ILE A 340 -16.29 43.12 62.38
C ILE A 340 -15.60 44.18 63.27
N LYS A 341 -14.62 44.94 62.73
CA LYS A 341 -13.97 46.05 63.43
C LYS A 341 -14.99 47.16 63.75
N VAL A 342 -15.86 47.52 62.80
CA VAL A 342 -16.94 48.53 62.98
C VAL A 342 -17.96 48.08 64.03
N CYS A 343 -18.46 46.85 63.97
CA CYS A 343 -19.36 46.32 65.00
C CYS A 343 -18.71 46.34 66.40
N ARG A 344 -17.43 45.97 66.52
CA ARG A 344 -16.70 45.99 67.79
C ARG A 344 -16.56 47.41 68.35
N GLN A 345 -16.32 48.41 67.50
CA GLN A 345 -16.32 49.81 67.91
C GLN A 345 -17.71 50.30 68.34
N ARG A 346 -18.78 49.85 67.67
CA ARG A 346 -20.17 50.20 68.03
C ARG A 346 -20.61 49.59 69.37
N LEU A 347 -20.18 48.36 69.66
CA LEU A 347 -20.41 47.71 70.97
C LEU A 347 -19.59 48.34 72.11
N ASN A 348 -18.44 48.94 71.81
CA ASN A 348 -17.57 49.60 72.79
C ASN A 348 -17.89 51.08 73.01
N ARG A 349 -18.93 51.66 72.36
CA ARG A 349 -19.47 52.95 72.78
C ARG A 349 -20.32 52.75 74.04
N PRO A 350 -20.15 53.55 75.11
CA PRO A 350 -21.09 53.53 76.21
C PRO A 350 -22.48 53.92 75.69
N ALA A 351 -23.52 53.26 76.21
CA ALA A 351 -24.89 53.69 75.96
C ALA A 351 -25.11 55.10 76.56
N PRO A 352 -25.93 55.96 75.93
CA PRO A 352 -26.46 57.13 76.64
C PRO A 352 -27.22 56.65 77.88
N GLU A 353 -27.07 57.35 79.00
CA GLU A 353 -27.52 56.87 80.31
C GLU A 353 -29.05 56.60 80.33
N PRO A 354 -29.49 55.42 80.80
CA PRO A 354 -30.91 55.14 80.95
C PRO A 354 -31.49 55.95 82.12
N ASN A 355 -32.54 56.71 81.83
CA ASN A 355 -33.22 57.59 82.77
C ASN A 355 -33.76 56.78 83.99
N PRO A 356 -33.44 57.14 85.25
CA PRO A 356 -33.66 56.24 86.39
C PRO A 356 -35.11 56.21 86.89
N SER A 357 -35.78 55.07 86.73
CA SER A 357 -37.05 54.76 87.42
C SER A 357 -37.30 53.24 87.53
N ALA A 358 -38.04 52.83 88.56
CA ALA A 358 -38.63 51.48 88.78
C ALA A 358 -37.69 50.26 89.01
N ALA A 359 -37.12 50.19 90.22
CA ALA A 359 -37.17 49.07 91.20
C ALA A 359 -36.82 47.58 90.86
N SER A 360 -36.24 46.92 91.89
CA SER A 360 -35.82 45.50 92.06
C SER A 360 -37.02 44.52 92.32
N PRO A 361 -36.89 43.18 92.66
CA PRO A 361 -35.70 42.40 93.12
C PRO A 361 -35.53 40.88 92.75
N VAL A 362 -34.28 40.46 92.46
CA VAL A 362 -33.43 39.44 93.14
C VAL A 362 -33.98 38.03 93.57
N VAL A 363 -33.45 36.95 92.91
CA VAL A 363 -33.01 35.59 93.43
C VAL A 363 -34.11 34.57 93.88
N PRO A 364 -33.92 33.20 93.84
CA PRO A 364 -32.70 32.35 93.75
C PRO A 364 -32.63 31.24 92.65
N THR A 365 -31.50 30.49 92.63
CA THR A 365 -31.17 29.32 91.75
C THR A 365 -31.21 27.98 92.52
N PRO A 366 -31.42 26.81 91.84
CA PRO A 366 -30.35 25.81 91.58
C PRO A 366 -30.60 25.00 90.24
N ALA A 367 -29.95 23.90 89.81
CA ALA A 367 -28.79 23.09 90.24
C ALA A 367 -28.14 22.25 89.09
N VAL A 368 -26.81 22.05 89.17
CA VAL A 368 -25.96 20.84 88.90
C VAL A 368 -26.41 19.70 87.94
N GLN A 369 -25.58 19.36 86.92
CA GLN A 369 -24.90 18.04 86.71
C GLN A 369 -23.98 17.97 85.45
N GLN A 370 -23.04 17.00 85.40
CA GLN A 370 -22.15 16.62 84.26
C GLN A 370 -22.04 15.08 84.19
N PRO A 371 -21.62 14.43 83.06
CA PRO A 371 -20.22 13.92 83.03
C PRO A 371 -19.51 13.72 81.66
N ARG A 372 -18.17 13.74 81.74
CA ARG A 372 -17.06 13.26 80.87
C ARG A 372 -17.30 12.25 79.71
N ARG A 373 -16.56 12.46 78.60
CA ARG A 373 -15.47 11.58 78.03
C ARG A 373 -14.61 12.41 77.04
N ALA A 374 -13.29 12.53 77.21
CA ALA A 374 -12.18 11.61 76.84
C ALA A 374 -11.68 11.83 75.38
N ALA A 375 -10.35 11.95 75.19
CA ALA A 375 -9.68 12.32 73.93
C ALA A 375 -8.72 11.23 73.42
N PRO A 376 -8.26 11.31 72.14
CA PRO A 376 -6.81 11.42 71.90
C PRO A 376 -6.48 12.50 70.81
N PRO A 377 -5.36 12.46 70.04
CA PRO A 377 -4.19 13.29 70.37
C PRO A 377 -3.81 14.36 69.30
N LYS A 378 -2.72 15.08 69.58
CA LYS A 378 -2.26 16.32 68.90
C LYS A 378 -1.50 16.06 67.58
N PRO A 379 -1.60 16.96 66.58
CA PRO A 379 -0.50 17.27 65.66
C PRO A 379 0.42 18.39 66.20
N GLN A 380 1.59 18.57 65.60
CA GLN A 380 2.64 19.50 66.06
C GLN A 380 2.73 20.80 65.21
N LYS A 381 3.27 21.87 65.79
CA LYS A 381 3.85 23.04 65.08
C LYS A 381 5.16 22.59 64.41
N LYS A 382 5.70 23.18 63.33
CA LYS A 382 5.48 24.41 62.50
C LYS A 382 6.09 24.06 61.09
N ARG A 383 6.13 24.88 60.03
CA ARG A 383 6.50 26.30 59.92
C ARG A 383 6.10 26.87 58.54
N SER A 384 6.05 28.19 58.46
CA SER A 384 5.67 29.03 57.30
C SER A 384 6.54 28.89 56.05
N ASN A 385 6.02 29.35 54.91
CA ASN A 385 6.39 30.67 54.37
C ASN A 385 5.22 31.32 53.61
N THR A 386 5.32 32.63 53.37
CA THR A 386 4.24 33.55 52.94
C THR A 386 4.56 34.20 51.58
N TRP A 387 3.65 35.08 51.12
CA TRP A 387 3.74 35.96 49.93
C TRP A 387 3.51 35.29 48.56
N LEU A 388 2.87 35.94 47.57
CA LEU A 388 1.99 37.12 47.58
C LEU A 388 1.07 37.11 46.33
N PHE A 389 -0.08 37.78 46.37
CA PHE A 389 -0.93 38.01 45.20
C PHE A 389 -0.30 38.97 44.17
N LEU A 390 -0.66 38.80 42.90
CA LEU A 390 -0.80 39.91 41.95
C LEU A 390 -1.90 39.63 40.92
N LEU A 391 -2.60 40.69 40.51
CA LEU A 391 -3.70 40.65 39.55
C LEU A 391 -3.20 40.81 38.11
N ILE A 392 -3.62 39.92 37.20
CA ILE A 392 -3.81 40.25 35.78
C ILE A 392 -5.13 39.62 35.34
N GLY A 393 -6.06 40.44 34.86
CA GLY A 393 -7.28 39.96 34.19
C GLY A 393 -7.05 39.86 32.68
N PHE A 394 -7.51 38.79 32.05
CA PHE A 394 -7.49 38.65 30.60
C PHE A 394 -8.87 38.91 30.02
N VAL A 395 -8.96 39.89 29.12
CA VAL A 395 -10.11 40.11 28.25
C VAL A 395 -9.93 39.24 27.00
N VAL A 396 -10.93 38.42 26.67
CA VAL A 396 -10.96 37.65 25.43
C VAL A 396 -11.73 38.44 24.37
N ILE A 397 -11.03 38.91 23.34
CA ILE A 397 -11.61 39.31 22.06
C ILE A 397 -10.73 38.73 20.95
N ALA A 398 -11.34 38.13 19.95
CA ALA A 398 -10.67 37.54 18.79
C ALA A 398 -10.63 38.51 17.61
N SER A 399 -9.61 38.39 16.75
CA SER A 399 -9.64 38.93 15.39
C SER A 399 -8.80 38.08 14.44
N VAL A 400 -9.32 37.91 13.22
CA VAL A 400 -8.62 37.34 12.06
C VAL A 400 -8.24 38.49 11.14
N GLY A 401 -7.04 38.49 10.54
CA GLY A 401 -6.74 39.44 9.46
C GLY A 401 -5.25 39.69 9.15
N ILE A 402 -4.77 39.04 8.10
CA ILE A 402 -3.88 39.56 7.03
C ILE A 402 -2.82 40.60 7.41
N VAL A 403 -1.53 40.23 7.28
CA VAL A 403 -0.48 41.14 6.77
C VAL A 403 0.35 40.39 5.72
N LEU A 404 0.56 41.02 4.56
CA LEU A 404 1.54 40.61 3.54
C LEU A 404 2.82 41.43 3.73
N MET A 405 3.99 40.80 3.69
CA MET A 405 5.30 41.25 3.14
C MET A 405 6.39 40.31 3.69
N ASN A 406 7.23 39.66 2.88
CA ASN A 406 8.19 40.14 1.86
C ASN A 406 9.53 40.54 2.50
N GLU A 407 10.49 39.62 2.49
CA GLU A 407 11.90 39.93 2.71
C GLU A 407 12.76 39.08 1.76
N ALA A 408 13.49 39.74 0.85
CA ALA A 408 14.47 39.13 -0.04
C ALA A 408 15.84 39.73 0.29
N GLY A 409 16.82 38.89 0.67
CA GLY A 409 17.99 39.37 1.40
C GLY A 409 19.26 38.49 1.33
N LEU A 410 19.85 38.41 0.14
CA LEU A 410 21.32 38.39 -0.09
C LEU A 410 22.24 37.52 0.81
N PHE A 411 22.62 36.35 0.30
CA PHE A 411 24.03 35.87 0.25
C PHE A 411 24.14 34.82 -0.89
N SER A 412 25.23 34.57 -1.60
CA SER A 412 26.38 35.36 -2.09
C SER A 412 27.40 34.37 -2.70
N GLN A 413 27.43 34.23 -4.02
CA GLN A 413 28.52 33.67 -4.86
C GLN A 413 29.05 32.24 -4.65
N GLY A 414 29.27 31.54 -5.78
CA GLY A 414 30.51 30.80 -6.02
C GLY A 414 30.38 29.36 -6.53
N GLY A 415 30.71 29.10 -7.80
CA GLY A 415 30.90 27.74 -8.33
C GLY A 415 30.46 27.53 -9.77
N SER A 416 31.31 27.87 -10.74
CA SER A 416 31.10 27.58 -12.17
C SER A 416 31.69 26.22 -12.56
N TYR A 417 30.94 25.35 -13.25
CA TYR A 417 31.51 24.23 -14.00
C TYR A 417 30.66 23.84 -15.22
N GLU A 418 31.27 23.97 -16.39
CA GLU A 418 31.01 23.24 -17.63
C GLU A 418 32.34 22.49 -17.97
N PRO A 419 32.42 21.58 -18.97
CA PRO A 419 31.44 21.24 -20.01
C PRO A 419 31.19 19.72 -20.17
N PHE A 420 30.30 19.34 -21.10
CA PHE A 420 30.68 18.47 -22.23
C PHE A 420 29.64 18.50 -23.36
N SER A 421 30.06 18.40 -24.62
CA SER A 421 29.19 18.41 -25.79
C SER A 421 29.63 17.39 -26.83
N SER A 422 28.69 16.71 -27.49
CA SER A 422 28.74 16.10 -28.85
C SER A 422 27.84 14.87 -28.96
N PRO A 423 27.44 14.43 -30.18
CA PRO A 423 27.35 15.16 -31.45
C PRO A 423 25.93 15.14 -32.06
N GLU A 424 25.75 15.87 -33.16
CA GLU A 424 24.55 15.83 -34.00
C GLU A 424 24.38 14.48 -34.72
N TYR A 425 23.15 14.12 -35.09
CA TYR A 425 22.88 13.20 -36.21
C TYR A 425 21.68 13.67 -37.05
N SER A 426 21.64 13.24 -38.31
CA SER A 426 20.96 13.95 -39.40
C SER A 426 19.44 13.77 -39.52
N THR A 427 18.77 14.87 -39.85
CA THR A 427 17.42 14.94 -40.42
C THR A 427 17.29 14.15 -41.74
N TYR A 428 16.16 13.46 -41.93
CA TYR A 428 15.46 13.25 -43.22
C TYR A 428 13.97 12.89 -42.92
N PRO A 429 13.04 12.93 -43.91
CA PRO A 429 11.77 13.65 -43.71
C PRO A 429 10.56 12.79 -43.36
N GLU A 430 9.46 13.49 -43.06
CA GLU A 430 8.12 12.99 -42.76
C GLU A 430 7.49 12.24 -43.95
N GLU A 431 6.83 11.11 -43.68
CA GLU A 431 5.60 10.71 -44.38
C GLU A 431 4.50 10.56 -43.32
N GLY A 432 3.39 11.28 -43.49
CA GLY A 432 2.44 11.52 -42.40
C GLY A 432 1.36 10.46 -42.24
N MET A 433 0.95 10.24 -40.98
CA MET A 433 -0.39 9.79 -40.62
C MET A 433 -1.03 10.79 -39.65
N GLN A 434 -2.35 10.86 -39.66
CA GLN A 434 -3.10 12.00 -39.10
C GLN A 434 -3.24 11.88 -37.58
N GLU A 435 -2.85 12.93 -36.86
CA GLU A 435 -3.20 13.09 -35.45
C GLU A 435 -4.66 13.56 -35.32
N GLU A 436 -5.48 12.81 -34.59
CA GLU A 436 -6.69 13.37 -33.98
C GLU A 436 -6.26 14.12 -32.70
N GLY A 437 -6.56 15.42 -32.64
CA GLY A 437 -5.92 16.33 -31.68
C GLY A 437 -6.28 16.06 -30.23
N ALA A 438 -5.27 15.71 -29.42
CA ALA A 438 -5.38 15.71 -27.96
C ALA A 438 -5.54 17.14 -27.44
N GLY A 439 -6.66 17.42 -26.75
CA GLY A 439 -6.89 18.69 -26.07
C GLY A 439 -5.94 18.89 -24.88
N TYR A 440 -5.76 20.15 -24.47
CA TYR A 440 -4.90 20.51 -23.34
C TYR A 440 -5.46 19.97 -22.01
N SER A 441 -4.55 19.79 -21.05
CA SER A 441 -4.81 19.39 -19.67
C SER A 441 -5.88 20.23 -18.97
N GLU A 442 -6.92 19.57 -18.46
CA GLU A 442 -7.75 20.08 -17.36
C GLU A 442 -7.22 19.53 -16.03
N GLU A 443 -7.29 20.33 -14.96
CA GLU A 443 -7.05 19.83 -13.60
C GLU A 443 -8.21 18.91 -13.18
N PRO A 444 -7.96 17.76 -12.54
CA PRO A 444 -9.04 16.88 -12.08
C PRO A 444 -9.84 17.56 -10.96
N GLU A 445 -11.16 17.65 -11.11
CA GLU A 445 -12.04 18.19 -10.06
C GLU A 445 -11.88 17.40 -8.74
N PRO A 446 -11.89 18.09 -7.57
CA PRO A 446 -11.83 17.41 -6.28
C PRO A 446 -13.09 16.59 -6.04
N ALA A 447 -12.93 15.28 -5.86
CA ALA A 447 -14.03 14.36 -5.58
C ALA A 447 -14.84 14.77 -4.34
N ALA A 448 -16.17 14.60 -4.40
CA ALA A 448 -17.06 15.01 -3.33
C ALA A 448 -16.75 14.29 -1.99
N PRO A 449 -16.77 14.99 -0.84
CA PRO A 449 -16.37 14.42 0.43
C PRO A 449 -17.36 13.36 0.95
N ALA A 450 -16.82 12.15 1.17
CA ALA A 450 -17.50 11.02 1.79
C ALA A 450 -17.69 11.20 3.32
N PRO A 451 -18.56 10.41 4.00
CA PRO A 451 -18.86 10.58 5.42
C PRO A 451 -17.63 10.50 6.35
N SER A 452 -17.74 11.21 7.47
CA SER A 452 -16.62 11.68 8.31
C SER A 452 -15.84 10.61 9.09
N SER A 453 -16.33 9.36 9.18
CA SER A 453 -15.70 8.30 9.98
C SER A 453 -14.34 7.86 9.42
N TYR A 454 -14.27 7.50 8.14
CA TYR A 454 -13.02 7.10 7.51
C TYR A 454 -12.08 8.28 7.28
N GLN A 455 -12.63 9.46 6.94
CA GLN A 455 -11.83 10.64 6.67
C GLN A 455 -11.08 11.11 7.94
N SER A 456 -11.74 11.18 9.09
CA SER A 456 -11.10 11.58 10.36
C SER A 456 -10.02 10.59 10.86
N LEU A 457 -10.11 9.31 10.49
CA LEU A 457 -9.07 8.33 10.79
C LEU A 457 -7.81 8.55 9.95
N ILE A 458 -7.94 8.88 8.66
CA ILE A 458 -6.79 9.02 7.76
C ILE A 458 -6.08 10.39 7.83
N ILE A 459 -6.77 11.48 8.18
CA ILE A 459 -6.15 12.83 8.22
C ILE A 459 -4.89 12.87 9.11
N GLY A 460 -3.86 13.55 8.61
CA GLY A 460 -2.57 13.72 9.29
C GLY A 460 -1.42 13.00 8.57
N SER A 461 -0.27 12.95 9.23
CA SER A 461 0.99 12.43 8.67
C SER A 461 1.25 10.98 9.08
N TRP A 462 1.69 10.19 8.10
CA TRP A 462 1.94 8.76 8.21
C TRP A 462 3.33 8.45 7.67
N ARG A 463 4.17 7.77 8.45
CA ARG A 463 5.52 7.37 8.03
C ARG A 463 5.52 5.93 7.57
N VAL A 464 6.18 5.65 6.44
CA VAL A 464 6.42 4.27 6.02
C VAL A 464 7.33 3.58 7.04
N THR A 465 6.97 2.38 7.48
CA THR A 465 7.71 1.60 8.49
C THR A 465 8.21 0.27 7.94
N ASP A 466 7.50 -0.31 6.98
CA ASP A 466 7.92 -1.50 6.24
C ASP A 466 7.39 -1.44 4.80
N VAL A 467 8.13 -2.09 3.89
CA VAL A 467 7.77 -2.25 2.48
C VAL A 467 7.70 -3.75 2.21
N GLN A 468 6.60 -4.23 1.64
CA GLN A 468 6.32 -5.64 1.47
C GLN A 468 5.92 -5.99 0.04
N SER A 469 6.26 -7.19 -0.44
CA SER A 469 5.66 -7.78 -1.63
C SER A 469 5.20 -9.20 -1.31
N ASN A 470 3.98 -9.56 -1.74
CA ASN A 470 3.30 -10.82 -1.38
C ASN A 470 3.32 -11.13 0.14
N GLY A 471 3.28 -10.09 0.98
CA GLY A 471 3.30 -10.20 2.46
C GLY A 471 4.69 -10.37 3.08
N VAL A 472 5.77 -10.51 2.30
CA VAL A 472 7.15 -10.62 2.79
C VAL A 472 7.82 -9.24 2.74
N SER A 473 8.54 -8.88 3.80
CA SER A 473 9.26 -7.59 3.88
C SER A 473 10.49 -7.58 2.97
N PHE A 474 10.68 -6.49 2.21
CA PHE A 474 11.90 -6.30 1.39
C PHE A 474 13.18 -6.29 2.23
N ARG A 475 13.11 -5.97 3.53
CA ARG A 475 14.25 -6.09 4.47
C ARG A 475 14.77 -7.53 4.61
N GLN A 476 13.99 -8.52 4.19
CA GLN A 476 14.31 -9.95 4.23
C GLN A 476 14.71 -10.53 2.86
N MET A 477 14.56 -9.75 1.77
CA MET A 477 14.76 -10.23 0.39
C MET A 477 16.20 -10.04 -0.14
N GLY A 478 17.12 -9.52 0.68
CA GLY A 478 18.53 -9.36 0.31
C GLY A 478 18.86 -8.02 -0.38
N ILE A 479 20.07 -7.95 -0.93
CA ILE A 479 20.71 -6.69 -1.38
C ILE A 479 20.10 -6.16 -2.68
N GLU A 480 19.54 -7.03 -3.53
CA GLU A 480 19.04 -6.68 -4.88
C GLU A 480 17.87 -5.68 -4.87
N TYR A 481 17.18 -5.54 -3.73
CA TYR A 481 16.05 -4.62 -3.55
C TYR A 481 16.37 -3.41 -2.67
N GLN A 482 17.65 -3.11 -2.42
CA GLN A 482 18.03 -2.07 -1.46
C GLN A 482 17.44 -0.67 -1.77
N ASN A 483 17.25 -0.34 -3.05
CA ASN A 483 16.59 0.89 -3.50
C ASN A 483 15.12 1.01 -3.05
N MET A 484 14.41 -0.11 -2.87
CA MET A 484 13.02 -0.10 -2.35
C MET A 484 12.95 0.29 -0.87
N LEU A 485 14.08 0.26 -0.15
CA LEU A 485 14.15 0.68 1.24
C LEU A 485 14.21 2.21 1.40
N ASP A 486 14.48 2.97 0.34
CA ASP A 486 14.44 4.45 0.40
C ASP A 486 13.03 4.97 0.69
N LEU A 487 12.00 4.23 0.29
CA LEU A 487 10.59 4.49 0.60
C LEU A 487 10.31 4.53 2.12
N LEU A 488 11.15 3.91 2.95
CA LEU A 488 11.04 3.97 4.42
C LEU A 488 11.24 5.38 5.00
N ASN A 489 11.84 6.28 4.23
CA ASN A 489 12.05 7.67 4.63
C ASN A 489 10.83 8.56 4.33
N TYR A 490 9.84 8.05 3.58
CA TYR A 490 8.74 8.85 3.06
C TYR A 490 7.65 9.09 4.11
N VAL A 491 7.11 10.31 4.13
CA VAL A 491 5.98 10.72 4.97
C VAL A 491 4.81 11.14 4.09
N TYR A 492 3.67 10.47 4.28
CA TYR A 492 2.42 10.67 3.55
C TYR A 492 1.47 11.48 4.43
N SER A 493 1.06 12.68 4.00
CA SER A 493 0.23 13.61 4.75
C SER A 493 -1.11 13.83 4.05
N PHE A 494 -2.20 13.36 4.67
CA PHE A 494 -3.55 13.40 4.11
C PHE A 494 -4.32 14.62 4.63
N SER A 495 -4.91 15.38 3.71
CA SER A 495 -5.65 16.62 3.98
C SER A 495 -7.16 16.44 3.73
N SER A 496 -8.01 17.14 4.49
CA SER A 496 -9.48 16.96 4.44
C SER A 496 -10.15 17.40 3.13
N ASN A 497 -9.40 17.91 2.15
CA ASN A 497 -9.86 18.29 0.82
C ASN A 497 -9.53 17.24 -0.27
N GLY A 498 -9.04 16.04 0.10
CA GLY A 498 -8.64 15.00 -0.86
C GLY A 498 -7.18 15.08 -1.32
N ASN A 499 -6.40 16.06 -0.86
CA ASN A 499 -4.98 16.15 -1.19
C ASN A 499 -4.15 15.17 -0.34
N LEU A 500 -3.21 14.50 -0.99
CA LEU A 500 -2.16 13.69 -0.38
C LEU A 500 -0.80 14.29 -0.74
N THR A 501 -0.08 14.80 0.26
CA THR A 501 1.30 15.28 0.08
C THR A 501 2.28 14.20 0.52
N VAL A 502 3.24 13.86 -0.33
CA VAL A 502 4.27 12.84 -0.03
C VAL A 502 5.62 13.53 0.02
N THR A 503 6.29 13.47 1.17
CA THR A 503 7.62 14.07 1.38
C THR A 503 8.67 12.97 1.52
N GLY A 504 9.66 12.97 0.62
CA GLY A 504 10.78 12.03 0.62
C GLY A 504 12.07 12.63 1.18
N ASN A 505 13.20 11.97 0.90
CA ASN A 505 14.53 12.50 1.20
C ASN A 505 14.79 13.83 0.45
N LEU A 506 15.75 14.62 0.94
CA LEU A 506 16.17 15.92 0.37
C LEU A 506 15.05 16.97 0.26
N ASN A 507 13.96 16.84 1.03
CA ASN A 507 12.75 17.67 0.96
C ASN A 507 12.06 17.65 -0.43
N GLN A 508 12.21 16.58 -1.21
CA GLN A 508 11.36 16.37 -2.38
C GLN A 508 9.91 16.20 -1.92
N VAL A 509 9.03 17.08 -2.40
CA VAL A 509 7.59 17.06 -2.12
C VAL A 509 6.82 16.72 -3.39
N GLU A 510 6.06 15.65 -3.34
CA GLU A 510 5.15 15.23 -4.41
C GLU A 510 3.70 15.48 -4.00
N TYR A 511 2.88 15.85 -4.99
CA TYR A 511 1.46 16.10 -4.82
C TYR A 511 0.66 15.00 -5.52
N HIS A 512 -0.18 14.35 -4.73
CA HIS A 512 -1.02 13.21 -5.09
C HIS A 512 -2.45 13.49 -4.60
N THR A 513 -3.42 12.68 -5.03
CA THR A 513 -4.81 12.78 -4.53
C THR A 513 -5.24 11.49 -3.85
N TYR A 514 -6.30 11.58 -3.06
CA TYR A 514 -7.02 10.42 -2.56
C TYR A 514 -8.53 10.68 -2.57
N TYR A 515 -9.30 9.61 -2.78
CA TYR A 515 -10.76 9.64 -2.78
C TYR A 515 -11.33 8.43 -2.04
N ILE A 516 -12.63 8.47 -1.72
CA ILE A 516 -13.33 7.44 -0.95
C ILE A 516 -14.54 6.99 -1.76
N GLU A 517 -14.69 5.67 -1.93
CA GLU A 517 -15.77 5.05 -2.70
C GLU A 517 -16.31 3.86 -1.90
N GLY A 518 -17.50 4.02 -1.32
CA GLY A 518 -18.05 3.09 -0.34
C GLY A 518 -17.20 3.02 0.93
N ASP A 519 -16.81 1.81 1.33
CA ASP A 519 -15.89 1.56 2.45
C ASP A 519 -14.39 1.63 2.04
N ALA A 520 -14.08 1.83 0.75
CA ALA A 520 -12.71 1.83 0.24
C ALA A 520 -12.13 3.25 0.12
N ILE A 521 -10.86 3.41 0.49
CA ILE A 521 -10.10 4.64 0.24
C ILE A 521 -9.03 4.31 -0.82
N TYR A 522 -8.92 5.17 -1.83
CA TYR A 522 -7.97 5.04 -2.93
C TYR A 522 -7.01 6.23 -2.98
N THR A 523 -5.75 5.97 -3.27
CA THR A 523 -4.70 6.98 -3.51
C THR A 523 -4.26 6.95 -4.97
N GLN A 524 -4.17 8.11 -5.62
CA GLN A 524 -3.80 8.24 -7.02
C GLN A 524 -2.60 9.18 -7.16
N GLY A 525 -1.63 8.78 -7.99
CA GLY A 525 -0.36 9.49 -8.16
C GLY A 525 0.24 9.32 -9.54
N ALA A 526 1.18 10.19 -9.90
CA ALA A 526 1.71 10.30 -11.26
C ALA A 526 2.61 9.11 -11.71
N TYR A 527 3.13 8.32 -10.77
CA TYR A 527 4.19 7.33 -11.02
C TYR A 527 3.90 5.91 -10.52
N TYR A 528 2.69 5.63 -10.03
CA TYR A 528 2.28 4.30 -9.56
C TYR A 528 0.80 4.04 -9.87
N SER A 529 0.40 2.77 -10.01
CA SER A 529 -1.01 2.43 -10.18
C SER A 529 -1.81 2.86 -8.95
N GLN A 530 -3.09 3.22 -9.14
CA GLN A 530 -4.05 3.45 -8.05
C GLN A 530 -3.84 2.49 -6.87
N GLY A 531 -3.57 3.05 -5.69
CA GLY A 531 -3.38 2.30 -4.45
C GLY A 531 -4.68 2.19 -3.68
N LEU A 532 -4.94 1.00 -3.12
CA LEU A 532 -6.06 0.74 -2.21
C LEU A 532 -5.57 0.70 -0.77
N ILE A 533 -6.24 1.42 0.12
CA ILE A 533 -5.97 1.38 1.57
C ILE A 533 -6.74 0.21 2.18
N ASN A 534 -6.04 -0.88 2.51
CA ASN A 534 -6.65 -2.16 2.92
C ASN A 534 -6.53 -2.48 4.43
N GLU A 535 -5.76 -1.70 5.19
CA GLU A 535 -5.77 -1.67 6.65
C GLU A 535 -5.76 -0.19 7.07
N LEU A 536 -6.68 0.24 7.95
CA LEU A 536 -6.69 1.58 8.55
C LEU A 536 -7.16 1.47 10.00
N SER A 537 -6.52 2.25 10.87
CA SER A 537 -6.78 2.31 12.32
C SER A 537 -6.24 3.65 12.86
N GLN A 538 -6.37 3.92 14.17
CA GLN A 538 -5.86 5.16 14.75
C GLN A 538 -4.33 5.33 14.67
N SER A 539 -3.55 4.24 14.54
CA SER A 539 -2.08 4.25 14.63
C SER A 539 -1.34 3.49 13.51
N ARG A 540 -2.03 2.65 12.75
CA ARG A 540 -1.48 1.89 11.60
C ARG A 540 -2.36 2.01 10.37
N MET A 541 -1.73 2.10 9.21
CA MET A 541 -2.36 2.03 7.89
C MET A 541 -1.55 1.09 6.95
N ARG A 542 -2.20 0.50 5.94
CA ARG A 542 -1.56 -0.15 4.79
C ARG A 542 -2.13 0.39 3.49
N ILE A 543 -1.27 0.63 2.51
CA ILE A 543 -1.64 0.95 1.14
C ILE A 543 -1.03 -0.10 0.22
N THR A 544 -1.83 -0.68 -0.67
CA THR A 544 -1.40 -1.71 -1.63
C THR A 544 -1.66 -1.28 -3.06
N PHE A 545 -0.66 -1.39 -3.92
CA PHE A 545 -0.70 -1.02 -5.34
C PHE A 545 0.12 -2.00 -6.18
N SER A 546 0.00 -1.93 -7.50
CA SER A 546 0.83 -2.69 -8.44
C SER A 546 2.02 -1.85 -8.91
N MET A 547 3.19 -2.47 -8.97
CA MET A 547 4.32 -1.99 -9.77
C MET A 547 4.51 -2.92 -10.98
N GLN A 548 5.27 -2.47 -11.98
CA GLN A 548 5.80 -3.35 -13.03
C GLN A 548 7.24 -3.73 -12.71
N ASP A 549 7.63 -4.97 -12.99
CA ASP A 549 9.02 -5.41 -12.96
C ASP A 549 9.80 -4.93 -14.22
N ALA A 550 11.09 -5.25 -14.30
CA ALA A 550 11.96 -4.92 -15.43
C ALA A 550 11.54 -5.57 -16.77
N TYR A 551 10.54 -6.44 -16.77
CA TYR A 551 9.95 -7.11 -17.93
C TYR A 551 8.50 -6.70 -18.19
N GLY A 552 7.97 -5.72 -17.43
CA GLY A 552 6.61 -5.21 -17.55
C GLY A 552 5.54 -6.01 -16.77
N ASN A 553 5.90 -7.06 -16.03
CA ASN A 553 4.93 -7.87 -15.30
C ASN A 553 4.40 -7.12 -14.06
N PRO A 554 3.08 -7.08 -13.82
CA PRO A 554 2.53 -6.48 -12.61
C PRO A 554 2.82 -7.34 -11.37
N PHE A 555 3.43 -6.75 -10.34
CA PHE A 555 3.60 -7.35 -9.02
C PHE A 555 3.02 -6.45 -7.91
N PRO A 556 2.40 -7.04 -6.86
CA PRO A 556 1.83 -6.26 -5.76
C PRO A 556 2.91 -5.77 -4.79
N MET A 557 2.85 -4.50 -4.44
CA MET A 557 3.60 -3.90 -3.33
C MET A 557 2.63 -3.38 -2.26
N THR A 558 2.97 -3.56 -0.99
CA THR A 558 2.25 -3.01 0.16
C THR A 558 3.20 -2.16 1.00
N LEU A 559 2.88 -0.88 1.15
CA LEU A 559 3.49 0.01 2.14
C LEU A 559 2.76 -0.12 3.48
N VAL A 560 3.51 -0.29 4.57
CA VAL A 560 2.98 -0.40 5.94
C VAL A 560 3.38 0.84 6.73
N PHE A 561 2.40 1.55 7.27
CA PHE A 561 2.58 2.85 7.89
C PHE A 561 2.30 2.83 9.39
N ALA A 562 3.01 3.68 10.13
CA ALA A 562 2.61 4.15 11.44
C ALA A 562 2.27 5.65 11.36
N ARG A 563 1.36 6.13 12.22
CA ARG A 563 1.09 7.56 12.36
C ARG A 563 2.32 8.25 12.95
N SER A 564 2.71 9.39 12.39
CA SER A 564 3.97 10.09 12.73
C SER A 564 3.84 11.10 13.87
#